data_AF-A0A378B1V1-F1
#
_entry.id   AF-A0A378B1V1-F1
#
_cell.length_a   1.000
_cell.length_b   1.000
_cell.length_c   1.000
_cell.angle_alpha   90.00
_cell.angle_beta   90.00
_cell.angle_gamma   90.00
#
_symmetry.space_group_name_H-M   'P 1'
#
loop_
_entity.id
_entity.type
_entity.pdbx_description
1 polymer ?
#
loop_
_entity_poly.entity_id
_entity_poly.type
_entity_poly.pdbx_seq_one_letter_code
_entity_poly.pdbx_strand_id
1 'polypeptide(L)'
;MHSSKDPLHGVTLEALLNALVARYGWAEMARQVNINCFKSDPSIKSSLKFLRRTPWARKEVEAMYLASLDDDAPVEKADPWANWQKK
;
A
#
# COMPACT_ATOMS: atom_id res chain seq x y z
N MET A 1 0.98 -19.20 20.63
CA MET A 1 0.26 -19.64 19.42
C MET A 1 0.87 -18.89 18.23
N HIS A 2 1.21 -19.65 17.20
CA HIS A 2 1.90 -19.36 15.92
C HIS A 2 1.88 -17.92 15.39
N SER A 3 2.84 -17.42 14.60
CA SER A 3 4.17 -17.86 14.13
C SER A 3 4.72 -16.72 13.27
N SER A 4 6.04 -16.64 13.19
CA SER A 4 6.86 -15.86 12.26
C SER A 4 6.23 -15.44 10.93
N LYS A 5 6.44 -14.19 10.54
CA LYS A 5 6.64 -13.86 9.13
C LYS A 5 7.51 -12.62 8.97
N ASP A 6 8.79 -12.92 8.86
CA ASP A 6 9.88 -12.26 8.12
C ASP A 6 9.78 -10.74 7.86
N PRO A 7 10.73 -9.95 8.40
CA PRO A 7 10.64 -8.49 8.39
C PRO A 7 10.86 -7.82 7.03
N LEU A 8 11.50 -8.45 6.02
CA LEU A 8 11.96 -7.74 4.82
C LEU A 8 12.11 -8.63 3.58
N HIS A 9 11.07 -9.33 3.12
CA HIS A 9 11.14 -10.00 1.81
C HIS A 9 10.04 -9.55 0.85
N GLY A 10 10.44 -8.76 -0.16
CA GLY A 10 9.66 -8.46 -1.37
C GLY A 10 8.34 -7.75 -1.11
N VAL A 11 8.37 -6.41 -1.10
CA VAL A 11 7.15 -5.60 -0.90
C VAL A 11 6.17 -5.89 -2.05
N THR A 12 5.18 -6.73 -1.78
CA THR A 12 4.11 -7.06 -2.71
C THR A 12 2.98 -6.05 -2.56
N LEU A 13 2.07 -6.00 -3.55
CA LEU A 13 0.82 -5.23 -3.45
C LEU A 13 0.04 -5.56 -2.16
N GLU A 14 0.15 -6.81 -1.67
CA GLU A 14 -0.43 -7.23 -0.40
C GLU A 14 0.25 -6.58 0.81
N ALA A 15 1.58 -6.48 0.82
CA ALA A 15 2.33 -5.83 1.89
C ALA A 15 2.03 -4.32 1.95
N LEU A 16 2.05 -3.65 0.78
CA LEU A 16 1.71 -2.24 0.66
C LEU A 16 0.29 -1.96 1.17
N LEU A 17 -0.68 -2.77 0.72
CA LEU A 17 -2.06 -2.63 1.16
C LEU A 17 -2.19 -2.86 2.68
N ASN A 18 -1.55 -3.89 3.23
CA ASN A 18 -1.56 -4.13 4.68
C ASN A 18 -0.95 -2.96 5.46
N ALA A 19 0.15 -2.37 4.98
CA ALA A 19 0.79 -1.22 5.62
C ALA A 19 -0.15 0.01 5.63
N LEU A 20 -0.78 0.32 4.50
CA LEU A 20 -1.76 1.41 4.40
C LEU A 20 -2.97 1.18 5.31
N VAL A 21 -3.52 -0.02 5.32
CA VAL A 21 -4.66 -0.37 6.18
C VAL A 21 -4.26 -0.32 7.66
N ALA A 22 -3.05 -0.76 8.01
CA ALA A 22 -2.57 -0.70 9.38
C ALA A 22 -2.35 0.75 9.86
N ARG A 23 -1.93 1.66 8.97
CA ARG A 23 -1.67 3.06 9.30
C ARG A 23 -2.93 3.93 9.29
N TYR A 24 -3.75 3.84 8.25
CA TYR A 24 -4.90 4.73 8.02
C TYR A 24 -6.25 4.03 8.21
N GLY A 25 -6.31 2.72 8.05
CA GLY A 25 -7.54 1.96 8.05
C GLY A 25 -8.35 2.09 6.76
N TRP A 26 -9.38 1.25 6.64
CA TRP A 26 -10.20 1.17 5.44
C TRP A 26 -11.03 2.43 5.17
N ALA A 27 -11.41 3.18 6.20
CA ALA A 27 -12.21 4.39 6.07
C ALA A 27 -11.47 5.49 5.29
N GLU A 28 -10.21 5.73 5.64
CA GLU A 28 -9.36 6.72 4.96
C GLU A 28 -8.98 6.25 3.55
N MET A 29 -8.72 4.95 3.39
CA MET A 29 -8.53 4.36 2.05
C MET A 29 -9.75 4.58 1.15
N ALA A 30 -10.96 4.41 1.68
CA ALA A 30 -12.19 4.66 0.93
C ALA A 30 -12.45 6.15 0.64
N ARG A 31 -11.82 7.07 1.40
CA ARG A 31 -11.89 8.53 1.14
C ARG A 31 -10.99 8.94 -0.01
N GLN A 32 -9.74 8.47 -0.01
CA GLN A 32 -8.82 8.81 -1.10
C GLN A 32 -9.12 7.98 -2.35
N VAL A 33 -9.28 6.66 -2.20
CA VAL A 33 -9.63 5.74 -3.28
C VAL A 33 -11.10 5.37 -3.14
N ASN A 34 -11.97 6.15 -3.79
CA ASN A 34 -13.42 6.02 -3.70
C ASN A 34 -13.95 4.79 -4.46
N ILE A 35 -13.61 3.59 -4.00
CA ILE A 35 -14.07 2.32 -4.54
C ILE A 35 -14.97 1.59 -3.54
N ASN A 36 -16.01 0.94 -4.06
CA ASN A 36 -16.93 0.15 -3.23
C ASN A 36 -16.23 -1.01 -2.51
N CYS A 37 -15.10 -1.49 -3.04
CA CYS A 37 -14.32 -2.56 -2.42
C CYS A 37 -13.92 -2.23 -0.97
N PHE A 38 -13.55 -0.99 -0.68
CA PHE A 38 -13.14 -0.56 0.67
C PHE A 38 -14.32 -0.18 1.57
N LYS A 39 -15.51 0.01 1.01
CA LYS A 39 -16.72 0.40 1.76
C LYS A 39 -17.58 -0.80 2.16
N SER A 40 -17.75 -1.76 1.25
CA SER A 40 -18.70 -2.87 1.43
C SER A 40 -18.05 -4.16 1.92
N ASP A 41 -16.84 -4.48 1.44
CA ASP A 41 -16.15 -5.73 1.79
C ASP A 41 -14.65 -5.48 2.05
N PRO A 42 -14.32 -4.66 3.08
CA PRO A 42 -12.95 -4.27 3.38
C PRO A 42 -12.14 -5.46 3.93
N SER A 43 -11.59 -6.25 3.02
CA SER A 43 -10.68 -7.34 3.33
C SER A 43 -9.48 -7.33 2.38
N ILE A 44 -8.33 -7.76 2.88
CA ILE A 44 -7.08 -7.79 2.10
C ILE A 44 -7.25 -8.65 0.83
N LYS A 45 -7.83 -9.86 0.96
CA LYS A 45 -8.01 -10.78 -0.17
C LYS A 45 -9.00 -10.25 -1.22
N SER A 46 -10.13 -9.69 -0.79
CA SER A 46 -11.13 -9.12 -1.70
C SER A 46 -10.57 -7.90 -2.44
N SER A 47 -9.87 -7.04 -1.70
CA SER A 47 -9.15 -5.87 -2.24
C SER A 47 -8.12 -6.28 -3.27
N LEU A 48 -7.24 -7.24 -2.97
CA LEU A 48 -6.24 -7.71 -3.94
C LEU A 48 -6.88 -8.30 -5.20
N LYS A 49 -7.96 -9.06 -5.07
CA LYS A 49 -8.70 -9.58 -6.22
C LYS A 49 -9.30 -8.43 -7.05
N PHE A 50 -9.81 -7.39 -6.41
CA PHE A 50 -10.32 -6.20 -7.09
C PHE A 50 -9.21 -5.41 -7.78
N LEU A 51 -8.12 -5.10 -7.09
CA LEU A 51 -6.95 -4.37 -7.63
C LEU A 51 -6.27 -5.15 -8.76
N ARG A 52 -6.38 -6.48 -8.79
CA ARG A 52 -5.94 -7.32 -9.93
C ARG A 52 -6.79 -7.10 -11.18
N ARG A 53 -8.10 -6.96 -11.02
CA ARG A 53 -9.06 -6.76 -12.12
C ARG A 53 -9.20 -5.31 -12.57
N THR A 54 -8.86 -4.37 -11.69
CA THR A 54 -9.04 -2.93 -11.89
C THR A 54 -7.69 -2.20 -11.76
N PRO A 55 -6.91 -2.10 -12.85
CA PRO A 55 -5.54 -1.58 -12.78
C PRO A 55 -5.45 -0.11 -12.35
N TRP A 56 -6.44 0.72 -12.69
CA TRP A 56 -6.44 2.14 -12.29
C TRP A 56 -6.55 2.28 -10.76
N ALA A 57 -7.35 1.42 -10.10
CA ALA A 57 -7.49 1.43 -8.65
C ALA A 57 -6.20 0.97 -7.95
N ARG A 58 -5.44 0.06 -8.57
CA ARG A 58 -4.10 -0.31 -8.08
C ARG A 58 -3.16 0.90 -8.08
N LYS A 59 -3.12 1.64 -9.18
CA LYS A 59 -2.28 2.84 -9.30
C LYS A 59 -2.63 3.90 -8.25
N GLU A 60 -3.91 4.09 -7.95
CA GLU A 60 -4.37 5.00 -6.89
C GLU A 60 -3.86 4.57 -5.50
N VAL A 61 -3.92 3.28 -5.18
CA VAL A 61 -3.41 2.73 -3.92
C VAL A 61 -1.89 2.85 -3.84
N GLU A 62 -1.18 2.60 -4.94
CA GLU A 62 0.27 2.80 -5.03
C GLU A 62 0.64 4.28 -4.87
N ALA A 63 -0.10 5.20 -5.49
CA ALA A 63 0.11 6.64 -5.36
C ALA A 63 -0.15 7.13 -3.92
N MET A 64 -1.20 6.63 -3.27
CA MET A 64 -1.48 6.87 -1.85
C MET A 64 -0.30 6.41 -0.97
N TYR A 65 0.26 5.23 -1.26
CA TYR A 65 1.41 4.73 -0.53
C TYR A 65 2.64 5.60 -0.70
N LEU A 66 2.95 6.03 -1.93
CA LEU A 66 4.05 6.96 -2.20
C LEU A 66 3.84 8.29 -1.45
N ALA A 67 2.64 8.87 -1.51
CA ALA A 67 2.32 10.09 -0.76
C ALA A 67 2.48 9.91 0.75
N SER A 68 2.16 8.73 1.29
CA SER A 68 2.34 8.43 2.71
C SER A 68 3.80 8.27 3.14
N LEU A 69 4.69 7.96 2.19
CA LEU A 69 6.13 7.87 2.44
C LEU A 69 6.80 9.26 2.37
N ASP A 70 6.34 10.13 1.47
CA ASP A 70 6.83 11.52 1.37
C ASP A 70 6.49 12.36 2.61
N ASP A 71 5.36 12.09 3.28
CA ASP A 71 4.95 12.80 4.51
C ASP A 71 5.66 12.28 5.78
N ASP A 72 6.16 11.04 5.77
CA ASP A 72 6.88 10.39 6.88
C ASP A 72 8.40 10.57 6.78
N ALA A 73 8.88 11.65 6.17
CA ALA A 73 10.30 12.00 6.20
C ALA A 73 10.63 12.82 7.47
N PRO A 74 11.16 12.24 8.56
CA PRO A 74 12.20 12.96 9.26
C PRO A 74 13.37 13.06 8.28
N VAL A 75 13.73 14.29 7.91
CA VAL A 75 15.00 14.60 7.26
C VAL A 75 16.12 13.76 7.92
N GLU A 76 16.84 12.99 7.10
CA GLU A 76 17.92 12.02 7.42
C GLU A 76 17.44 10.56 7.67
N LYS A 77 17.73 9.52 6.86
CA LYS A 77 18.81 9.25 5.89
C LYS A 77 18.44 8.16 4.88
N ALA A 78 19.09 8.27 3.73
CA ALA A 78 19.42 7.22 2.74
C ALA A 78 18.23 6.56 2.04
N ASP A 79 17.85 7.17 0.91
CA ASP A 79 17.21 6.52 -0.24
C ASP A 79 17.73 5.09 -0.48
N PRO A 80 16.94 4.05 -0.23
CA PRO A 80 17.29 2.68 -0.63
C PRO A 80 17.12 2.46 -2.16
N TRP A 81 16.60 3.46 -2.90
CA TRP A 81 16.29 3.34 -4.32
C TRP A 81 17.05 4.31 -5.25
N ALA A 82 18.17 4.89 -4.79
CA ALA A 82 18.93 5.89 -5.54
C ALA A 82 19.61 5.39 -6.85
N ASN A 83 19.18 4.29 -7.48
CA ASN A 83 19.87 3.76 -8.67
C ASN A 83 19.00 3.19 -9.81
N TRP A 84 17.77 3.68 -10.03
CA TRP A 84 16.98 3.27 -11.22
C TRP A 84 16.73 4.34 -12.27
N GLN A 85 17.33 5.51 -12.14
CA GLN A 85 17.18 6.58 -13.12
C GLN A 85 18.54 7.06 -13.64
N LYS A 86 19.35 6.14 -14.15
CA LYS A 86 20.46 6.45 -15.06
C LYS A 86 20.53 5.41 -16.16
N LYS A 87 20.16 5.80 -17.37
CA LYS A 87 20.65 5.20 -18.62
C LYS A 87 21.13 6.33 -19.52
#